data_AF-A0A535FIX3-F1
#
_entry.id   AF-A0A535FIX3-F1
#
_cell.length_a   1.000
_cell.length_b   1.000
_cell.length_c   1.000
_cell.angle_alpha   90.00
_cell.angle_beta   90.00
_cell.angle_gamma   90.00
#
_symmetry.space_group_name_H-M   'P 1'
#
loop_
_entity.id
_entity.type
_entity.pdbx_description
1 polymer ?
#
loop_
_entity_poly.entity_id
_entity_poly.type
_entity_poly.pdbx_seq_one_letter_code
_entity_poly.pdbx_strand_id
1 'polypeptide(L)'
;MAGERFNALELNIIVYAVVVTENRSQAAQQLVGRFKATEEQMFTMPHCLIGTPDQMSEDLQERRERYGISYISVFEDSVEAFAPVVARLVGK
;
A
#
# COMPACT_ATOMS: atom_id res chain seq x y z
N MET A 1 25.09 -13.50 -7.07
CA MET A 1 24.70 -12.21 -6.46
C MET A 1 24.21 -11.31 -7.59
N ALA A 2 22.92 -10.94 -7.60
CA ALA A 2 22.32 -10.15 -8.67
C ALA A 2 22.43 -8.64 -8.38
N GLY A 3 23.63 -8.14 -8.12
CA GLY A 3 23.85 -6.79 -7.60
C GLY A 3 23.49 -5.65 -8.57
N GLU A 4 23.79 -5.81 -9.86
CA GLU A 4 23.58 -4.72 -10.83
C GLU A 4 22.20 -4.73 -11.52
N ARG A 5 21.49 -5.86 -11.51
CA ARG A 5 20.12 -5.96 -12.06
C ARG A 5 19.04 -5.61 -11.04
N PHE A 6 19.34 -5.63 -9.74
CA PHE A 6 18.36 -5.33 -8.69
C PHE A 6 17.96 -3.86 -8.66
N ASN A 7 18.90 -2.95 -8.92
CA ASN A 7 18.61 -1.50 -9.02
C ASN A 7 17.84 -1.11 -10.29
N ALA A 8 17.74 -2.01 -11.26
CA ALA A 8 16.94 -1.83 -12.48
C ALA A 8 15.60 -2.60 -12.43
N LEU A 9 15.35 -3.35 -11.35
CA LEU A 9 14.08 -4.03 -11.15
C LEU A 9 13.12 -3.06 -10.47
N GLU A 10 12.14 -2.57 -11.22
CA GLU A 10 10.97 -1.95 -10.63
C GLU A 10 10.22 -3.02 -9.85
N LEU A 11 10.35 -2.99 -8.53
CA LEU A 11 9.63 -3.94 -7.67
C LEU A 11 8.16 -3.54 -7.68
N ASN A 12 7.38 -4.33 -8.41
CA ASN A 12 5.94 -4.24 -8.45
C ASN A 12 5.32 -5.01 -7.29
N ILE A 13 4.29 -4.43 -6.68
CA ILE A 13 3.37 -5.15 -5.81
C ILE A 13 1.92 -4.92 -6.24
N ILE A 14 1.13 -5.98 -6.13
CA ILE A 14 -0.32 -5.88 -6.17
C ILE A 14 -0.88 -5.61 -4.76
N VAL A 15 -1.65 -4.54 -4.65
CA VAL A 15 -2.43 -4.19 -3.47
C VAL A 15 -3.83 -4.77 -3.66
N TYR A 16 -4.19 -5.73 -2.79
CA TYR A 16 -5.47 -6.44 -2.88
C TYR A 16 -6.63 -5.64 -2.29
N ALA A 17 -6.35 -4.67 -1.42
CA ALA A 17 -7.37 -3.87 -0.76
C ALA A 17 -6.89 -2.43 -0.54
N VAL A 18 -7.69 -1.48 -1.04
CA VAL A 18 -7.57 -0.05 -0.75
C VAL A 18 -8.82 0.39 0.00
N VAL A 19 -8.68 0.76 1.26
CA VAL A 19 -9.81 1.16 2.13
C VAL A 19 -9.58 2.57 2.65
N VAL A 20 -10.13 3.56 1.95
CA VAL A 20 -10.07 4.97 2.36
C VAL A 20 -11.01 5.22 3.52
N THR A 21 -10.49 5.69 4.65
CA THR A 21 -11.25 5.92 5.87
C THR A 21 -10.50 6.82 6.85
N GLU A 22 -11.23 7.57 7.66
CA GLU A 22 -10.68 8.29 8.82
C GLU A 22 -10.47 7.36 10.04
N ASN A 23 -11.11 6.18 10.05
CA ASN A 23 -11.00 5.20 11.12
C ASN A 23 -10.30 3.92 10.63
N ARG A 24 -8.98 4.00 10.47
CA ARG A 24 -8.15 2.88 9.97
C ARG A 24 -8.21 1.64 10.85
N SER A 25 -8.35 1.80 12.17
CA SER A 25 -8.44 0.69 13.14
C SER A 25 -9.69 -0.14 12.91
N GLN A 26 -10.86 0.52 12.84
CA GLN A 26 -12.12 -0.16 12.57
C GLN A 26 -12.11 -0.87 11.21
N ALA A 27 -11.53 -0.25 10.17
CA ALA A 27 -11.42 -0.88 8.86
C ALA A 27 -10.48 -2.10 8.87
N ALA A 28 -9.34 -2.01 9.55
CA ALA A 28 -8.41 -3.13 9.69
C ALA A 28 -9.06 -4.32 10.40
N GLN A 29 -9.83 -4.08 11.46
CA GLN A 29 -10.57 -5.12 12.18
C GLN A 29 -11.59 -5.89 11.32
N GLN A 30 -12.09 -5.29 10.24
CA GLN A 30 -12.97 -6.00 9.30
C GLN A 30 -12.19 -6.90 8.33
N LEU A 31 -10.88 -6.68 8.19
CA LEU A 31 -10.03 -7.38 7.24
C LEU A 31 -9.13 -8.46 7.88
N VAL A 32 -8.86 -8.38 9.19
CA VAL A 32 -8.00 -9.35 9.91
C VAL A 32 -8.37 -10.81 9.64
N GLY A 33 -9.67 -11.14 9.60
CA GLY A 33 -10.15 -12.50 9.33
C GLY A 33 -9.89 -12.95 7.89
N ARG A 34 -10.05 -12.05 6.90
CA ARG A 34 -9.82 -12.32 5.49
C ARG A 34 -8.35 -12.60 5.20
N PHE A 35 -7.45 -11.84 5.84
CA PHE A 35 -6.01 -11.94 5.64
C PHE A 35 -5.30 -12.85 6.66
N LYS A 36 -6.03 -13.39 7.64
CA LYS A 36 -5.49 -14.20 8.75
C LYS A 36 -4.30 -13.51 9.44
N ALA A 37 -4.43 -12.21 9.67
CA ALA A 37 -3.39 -11.33 10.18
C ALA A 37 -3.88 -10.56 11.42
N THR A 38 -2.96 -10.00 12.20
CA THR A 38 -3.31 -9.06 13.27
C THR A 38 -3.60 -7.67 12.71
N GLU A 39 -4.23 -6.81 13.50
CA GLU A 39 -4.47 -5.41 13.12
C GLU A 39 -3.18 -4.67 12.76
N GLU A 40 -2.14 -4.80 13.58
CA GLU A 40 -0.82 -4.20 13.32
C GLU A 40 -0.21 -4.72 12.01
N GLN A 41 -0.38 -6.01 11.73
CA GLN A 41 0.06 -6.59 10.47
C GLN A 41 -0.72 -6.03 9.27
N MET A 42 -1.99 -5.66 9.42
CA MET A 42 -2.76 -5.05 8.32
C MET A 42 -2.18 -3.71 7.87
N PHE A 43 -1.58 -2.95 8.78
CA PHE A 43 -0.98 -1.64 8.47
C PHE A 43 0.40 -1.74 7.84
N THR A 44 1.18 -2.74 8.25
CA THR A 44 2.53 -2.96 7.73
C THR A 44 2.55 -3.84 6.47
N MET A 45 1.47 -4.59 6.21
CA MET A 45 1.37 -5.49 5.07
C MET A 45 1.39 -4.71 3.74
N PRO A 46 2.36 -5.00 2.85
CA PRO A 46 2.47 -4.31 1.56
C PRO A 46 1.24 -4.48 0.63
N HIS A 47 0.44 -5.51 0.85
CA HIS A 47 -0.74 -5.85 0.05
C HIS A 47 -2.03 -5.13 0.44
N CYS A 48 -2.03 -4.34 1.53
CA CYS A 48 -3.17 -3.55 1.96
C CYS A 48 -2.79 -2.08 2.12
N LEU A 49 -3.74 -1.20 1.84
CA LEU A 49 -3.68 0.23 2.15
C LEU A 49 -4.97 0.61 2.87
N ILE A 50 -4.85 1.09 4.12
CA ILE A 50 -6.00 1.39 4.98
C ILE A 50 -5.75 2.71 5.70
N GLY A 51 -6.63 3.69 5.51
CA GLY A 51 -6.54 4.98 6.20
C GLY A 51 -6.86 6.16 5.31
N THR A 52 -6.40 7.34 5.70
CA THR A 52 -6.54 8.54 4.87
C THR A 52 -5.55 8.47 3.70
N PRO A 53 -5.79 9.18 2.59
CA PRO A 53 -4.84 9.08 1.48
C PRO A 53 -3.47 9.69 1.82
N ASP A 54 -3.38 10.56 2.83
CA ASP A 54 -2.10 11.06 3.37
C ASP A 54 -1.34 9.91 4.05
N GLN A 55 -1.99 9.19 4.97
CA GLN A 55 -1.41 8.00 5.63
C GLN A 55 -0.99 6.94 4.61
N MET A 56 -1.82 6.66 3.60
CA MET A 56 -1.47 5.70 2.57
C MET A 56 -0.27 6.14 1.73
N SER A 57 -0.14 7.44 1.46
CA SER A 57 1.02 7.97 0.73
C SER A 57 2.32 7.84 1.54
N GLU A 58 2.25 8.03 2.85
CA GLU A 58 3.36 7.80 3.79
C GLU A 58 3.73 6.32 3.85
N ASP A 59 2.75 5.43 4.01
CA ASP A 59 2.95 3.97 4.01
C ASP A 59 3.66 3.52 2.71
N LEU A 60 3.27 4.07 1.55
CA LEU A 60 3.89 3.77 0.26
C LEU A 60 5.33 4.29 0.16
N GLN A 61 5.62 5.44 0.75
CA GLN A 61 6.97 5.99 0.82
C GLN A 61 7.87 5.13 1.72
N GLU A 62 7.40 4.76 2.91
CA GLU A 62 8.13 3.85 3.79
C GLU A 62 8.41 2.52 3.08
N ARG A 63 7.43 1.96 2.36
CA ARG A 63 7.61 0.73 1.58
C ARG A 63 8.64 0.87 0.47
N ARG A 64 8.69 2.02 -0.20
CA ARG A 64 9.71 2.32 -1.22
C ARG A 64 11.11 2.36 -0.59
N GLU A 65 11.26 3.06 0.53
CA GLU A 65 12.54 3.17 1.24
C GLU A 65 13.01 1.84 1.82
N ARG A 66 12.10 1.06 2.41
CA ARG A 66 12.39 -0.18 3.12
C ARG A 66 12.56 -1.38 2.20
N TYR A 67 11.76 -1.47 1.14
CA TYR A 67 11.67 -2.66 0.28
C TYR A 67 12.06 -2.40 -1.17
N GLY A 68 12.28 -1.14 -1.58
CA GLY A 68 12.55 -0.79 -2.97
C GLY A 68 11.33 -0.87 -3.89
N ILE A 69 10.11 -0.96 -3.34
CA ILE A 69 8.86 -1.02 -4.12
C ILE A 69 8.67 0.30 -4.87
N SER A 70 8.61 0.24 -6.19
CA SER A 70 8.49 1.42 -7.04
C SER A 70 7.27 1.40 -7.96
N TYR A 71 6.57 0.26 -8.06
CA TYR A 71 5.36 0.13 -8.87
C TYR A 71 4.24 -0.51 -8.07
N ILE A 72 3.04 0.08 -8.13
CA ILE A 72 1.85 -0.37 -7.39
C ILE A 72 0.75 -0.70 -8.40
N SER A 73 0.24 -1.93 -8.31
CA SER A 73 -0.94 -2.37 -9.04
C SER A 73 -2.13 -2.47 -8.09
N VAL A 74 -3.29 -1.93 -8.49
CA VAL A 74 -4.56 -2.09 -7.78
C VAL A 74 -5.57 -2.78 -8.69
N PHE A 75 -6.61 -3.39 -8.11
CA PHE A 75 -7.74 -3.88 -8.89
C PHE A 75 -8.60 -2.74 -9.44
N GLU A 76 -9.37 -3.03 -10.48
CA GLU A 76 -10.25 -2.07 -11.16
C GLU A 76 -11.22 -1.39 -10.19
N ASP A 77 -11.82 -2.16 -9.27
CA ASP A 77 -12.74 -1.67 -8.24
C ASP A 77 -12.10 -0.68 -7.24
N SER A 78 -10.77 -0.71 -7.15
CA SER A 78 -9.98 0.10 -6.22
C SER A 78 -9.39 1.34 -6.87
N VAL A 79 -9.52 1.52 -8.20
CA VAL A 79 -8.93 2.63 -8.95
C VAL A 79 -9.45 3.99 -8.46
N GLU A 80 -10.76 4.14 -8.30
CA GLU A 80 -11.36 5.40 -7.85
C GLU A 80 -10.93 5.75 -6.41
N ALA A 81 -10.92 4.74 -5.52
CA ALA A 81 -10.47 4.91 -4.15
C ALA A 81 -8.97 5.24 -4.05
N PHE A 82 -8.16 4.76 -5.00
CA PHE A 82 -6.72 4.97 -5.02
C PHE A 82 -6.29 6.30 -5.65
N ALA A 83 -7.11 6.88 -6.54
CA ALA A 83 -6.85 8.17 -7.18
C ALA A 83 -6.38 9.30 -6.23
N PRO A 84 -7.01 9.55 -5.07
CA PRO A 84 -6.56 10.59 -4.14
C PRO A 84 -5.20 10.29 -3.49
N VAL A 85 -4.77 9.02 -3.43
CA VAL A 85 -3.43 8.64 -2.95
C VAL A 85 -2.39 8.98 -4.01
N VAL A 86 -2.66 8.65 -5.28
CA VAL A 86 -1.77 8.99 -6.41
C VAL A 86 -1.53 10.50 -6.48
N ALA A 87 -2.59 11.31 -6.33
CA ALA A 87 -2.48 12.76 -6.36
C ALA A 87 -1.50 13.33 -5.31
N ARG A 88 -1.29 12.64 -4.19
CA ARG A 88 -0.35 13.03 -3.11
C ARG A 88 1.09 12.58 -3.37
N LEU A 89 1.29 11.64 -4.27
CA LEU A 89 2.60 11.15 -4.69
C LEU A 89 3.15 11.94 -5.88
N VAL A 90 2.29 12.58 -6.68
CA VAL A 90 2.72 13.45 -7.78
C VAL A 90 3.50 14.63 -7.23
N GLY A 91 4.79 14.74 -7.60
CA GLY A 91 5.67 15.85 -7.22
C GLY A 91 6.58 15.59 -6.02
N LYS A 92 6.64 14.35 -5.51
CA LYS A 92 7.61 13.91 -4.50
C LYS A 92 8.69 13.00 -5.08
#